data_AF-A0A5N0IP60-F1
#
_entry.id   AF-A0A5N0IP60-F1
#
_cell.length_a   1.000
_cell.length_b   1.000
_cell.length_c   1.000
_cell.angle_alpha   90.00
_cell.angle_beta   90.00
_cell.angle_gamma   90.00
#
_symmetry.space_group_name_H-M   'P 1'
#
loop_
_entity.id
_entity.type
_entity.pdbx_description
1 polymer ?
#
loop_
_entity_poly.entity_id
_entity_poly.type
_entity_poly.pdbx_seq_one_letter_code
_entity_poly.pdbx_strand_id
1 'polypeptide(L)'
;MEQPDPATDGAHPHHEPHIQVVKGNPSEEELAALIAVLGSLGGGPRQAGPAERSRWGLPVDKLRYPVFSWQKITLLQRTHMRR
;
A
#
# COMPACT_ATOMS: atom_id res chain seq x y z
N MET A 1 41.21 3.94 -21.38
CA MET A 1 41.14 2.80 -20.44
C MET A 1 39.70 2.70 -19.99
N GLU A 2 38.97 1.78 -20.59
CA GLU A 2 37.61 1.40 -20.21
C GLU A 2 37.69 0.74 -18.82
N GLN A 3 37.11 1.36 -17.79
CA GLN A 3 36.93 0.72 -16.49
C GLN A 3 35.59 -0.02 -16.53
N PRO A 4 35.54 -1.36 -16.40
CA PRO A 4 34.27 -2.06 -16.33
C PRO A 4 33.58 -1.78 -14.99
N ASP A 5 32.30 -1.42 -15.06
CA ASP A 5 31.42 -1.26 -13.90
C ASP A 5 31.36 -2.56 -13.08
N PRO A 6 31.57 -2.53 -11.75
CA PRO A 6 31.14 -3.63 -10.92
C PRO A 6 29.61 -3.56 -10.84
N ALA A 7 28.94 -4.33 -11.70
CA ALA A 7 27.56 -4.75 -11.50
C ALA A 7 27.49 -5.43 -10.13
N THR A 8 27.22 -4.63 -9.10
CA THR A 8 26.95 -5.11 -7.75
C THR A 8 25.51 -5.59 -7.78
N ASP A 9 25.34 -6.85 -8.19
CA ASP A 9 24.11 -7.58 -7.93
C ASP A 9 23.98 -7.66 -6.40
N GLY A 10 22.97 -6.96 -5.88
CA GLY A 10 22.78 -6.76 -4.45
C GLY A 10 22.46 -8.08 -3.77
N ALA A 11 23.49 -8.77 -3.30
CA ALA A 11 23.36 -9.93 -2.43
C ALA A 11 22.75 -9.50 -1.09
N HIS A 12 21.42 -9.44 -1.02
CA HIS A 12 20.70 -9.31 0.22
C HIS A 12 20.96 -10.57 1.07
N PRO A 13 21.31 -10.43 2.37
CA PRO A 13 21.46 -11.58 3.24
C PRO A 13 20.18 -12.42 3.20
N HIS A 14 20.33 -13.71 2.90
CA HIS A 14 19.22 -14.64 2.78
C HIS A 14 18.65 -14.90 4.19
N HIS A 15 17.61 -14.16 4.56
CA HIS A 15 16.91 -14.39 5.83
C HIS A 15 16.03 -15.63 5.70
N GLU A 16 16.14 -16.56 6.65
CA GLU A 16 15.25 -17.71 6.72
C GLU A 16 13.80 -17.24 6.97
N PRO A 17 12.80 -17.78 6.26
CA PRO A 17 11.41 -17.40 6.49
C PRO A 17 10.97 -17.82 7.90
N HIS A 18 10.62 -16.84 8.72
CA HIS A 18 10.19 -17.05 10.11
C HIS A 18 8.74 -17.57 10.23
N ILE A 19 8.02 -17.72 9.11
CA ILE A 19 6.62 -18.13 9.06
C ILE A 19 6.48 -19.20 7.97
N GLN A 20 5.77 -20.29 8.30
CA GLN A 20 5.48 -21.37 7.36
C GLN A 20 4.03 -21.29 6.86
N VAL A 21 3.85 -21.36 5.55
CA VAL A 21 2.53 -21.53 4.93
C VAL A 21 2.14 -23.00 5.02
N VAL A 22 1.21 -23.31 5.92
CA VAL A 22 0.71 -24.69 6.10
C VAL A 22 -0.24 -25.09 4.97
N LYS A 23 -0.95 -24.13 4.36
CA LYS A 23 -1.87 -24.34 3.23
C LYS A 23 -1.92 -23.09 2.36
N GLY A 24 -1.68 -23.23 1.05
CA GLY A 24 -1.61 -22.07 0.15
C GLY A 24 -1.61 -22.37 -1.35
N ASN A 25 -1.95 -23.59 -1.78
CA ASN A 25 -2.07 -23.96 -3.20
C ASN A 25 -3.55 -24.25 -3.53
N PRO A 26 -4.39 -23.21 -3.69
CA PRO A 26 -5.79 -23.40 -4.04
C PRO A 26 -5.93 -23.97 -5.44
N SER A 27 -7.04 -24.66 -5.71
CA SER A 27 -7.36 -25.11 -7.07
C SER A 27 -7.85 -23.96 -7.95
N GLU A 28 -7.86 -24.16 -9.27
CA GLU A 28 -8.38 -23.15 -10.22
C GLU A 28 -9.86 -22.83 -9.95
N GLU A 29 -10.65 -23.82 -9.51
CA GLU A 29 -12.06 -23.66 -9.17
C GLU A 29 -12.25 -22.82 -7.91
N GLU A 30 -11.42 -23.05 -6.87
CA GLU A 30 -11.44 -22.24 -5.64
C GLU A 30 -11.06 -20.79 -5.93
N LEU A 31 -10.07 -20.57 -6.80
CA LEU A 31 -9.66 -19.24 -7.23
C LEU A 31 -10.78 -18.55 -8.02
N ALA A 32 -11.42 -19.26 -8.95
CA ALA A 32 -12.54 -18.75 -9.73
C ALA A 32 -13.72 -18.37 -8.82
N ALA A 33 -14.05 -19.21 -7.84
CA ALA A 33 -15.10 -18.92 -6.86
C ALA A 33 -14.81 -17.66 -6.05
N LEU A 34 -13.57 -17.48 -5.59
CA LEU A 34 -13.17 -16.26 -4.86
C LEU A 34 -13.32 -15.00 -5.73
N ILE A 35 -12.84 -15.05 -6.98
CA ILE A 35 -12.95 -13.93 -7.93
C ILE A 35 -14.42 -13.61 -8.21
N ALA A 36 -15.27 -14.61 -8.43
CA ALA A 36 -16.69 -14.41 -8.67
C ALA A 36 -17.39 -13.71 -7.50
N VAL A 37 -17.09 -14.12 -6.25
CA VAL A 37 -17.62 -13.48 -5.05
C VAL A 37 -17.14 -12.02 -4.95
N LEU A 38 -15.83 -11.77 -5.06
CA LEU A 38 -15.29 -10.40 -5.00
C LEU A 38 -15.84 -9.51 -6.13
N GLY A 39 -15.99 -10.05 -7.34
CA GLY A 39 -16.57 -9.36 -8.49
C GLY A 39 -18.04 -8.99 -8.27
N SER A 40 -18.80 -9.87 -7.62
CA SER A 40 -20.21 -9.59 -7.29
C SER A 40 -20.38 -8.42 -6.31
N LEU A 41 -19.38 -8.16 -5.44
CA LEU A 41 -19.39 -7.05 -4.50
C LEU A 41 -19.08 -5.69 -5.16
N GLY A 42 -18.39 -5.69 -6.31
CA GLY A 42 -17.78 -4.48 -6.90
C GLY A 42 -18.57 -3.74 -7.98
N GLY A 43 -19.79 -4.18 -8.33
CA GLY A 43 -20.44 -3.78 -9.60
C GLY A 43 -21.67 -2.86 -9.52
N GLY A 44 -22.12 -2.45 -8.33
CA GLY A 44 -23.30 -1.58 -8.22
C GLY A 44 -22.96 -0.12 -8.57
N PRO A 45 -23.84 0.65 -9.26
CA PRO A 45 -23.64 2.07 -9.42
C PRO A 45 -23.52 2.69 -8.03
N ARG A 46 -22.30 3.11 -7.67
CA ARG A 46 -22.07 3.84 -6.43
C ARG A 46 -22.89 5.12 -6.56
N GLN A 47 -23.96 5.22 -5.79
CA GLN A 47 -24.69 6.48 -5.68
C GLN A 47 -23.66 7.53 -5.32
N ALA A 48 -23.51 8.55 -6.17
CA ALA A 48 -22.63 9.69 -5.94
C ALA A 48 -23.22 10.54 -4.81
N GLY A 49 -23.43 9.93 -3.64
CA GLY A 49 -23.50 10.66 -2.40
C GLY A 49 -22.18 11.41 -2.20
N PRO A 50 -22.17 12.45 -1.36
CA PRO A 50 -20.93 13.14 -1.01
C PRO A 50 -19.88 12.09 -0.67
N ALA A 51 -18.72 12.15 -1.34
CA ALA A 51 -17.64 11.22 -1.04
C ALA A 51 -17.43 11.25 0.48
N GLU A 52 -17.60 10.10 1.12
CA GLU A 52 -17.32 9.97 2.53
C GLU A 52 -15.92 10.53 2.76
N ARG A 53 -15.79 11.49 3.68
CA ARG A 53 -14.53 12.20 3.90
C ARG A 53 -13.52 11.20 4.44
N SER A 54 -12.81 10.52 3.55
CA SER A 54 -11.73 9.63 3.90
C SER A 54 -10.65 10.46 4.59
N ARG A 55 -10.36 10.11 5.84
CA ARG A 55 -9.20 10.63 6.56
C ARG A 55 -7.89 9.98 6.11
N TRP A 56 -7.96 8.99 5.23
CA TRP A 56 -6.82 8.31 4.64
C TRP A 56 -6.48 8.91 3.28
N GLY A 57 -5.19 9.11 3.04
CA GLY A 57 -4.67 9.56 1.74
C GLY A 57 -4.87 11.06 1.48
N LEU A 58 -4.93 11.87 2.53
CA LEU A 58 -5.04 13.32 2.40
C LEU A 58 -3.77 13.87 1.74
N PRO A 59 -3.85 15.02 1.04
CA PRO A 59 -2.68 15.61 0.38
C PRO A 59 -1.48 15.83 1.31
N VAL A 60 -1.73 16.11 2.60
CA VAL A 60 -0.69 16.27 3.63
C VAL A 60 0.10 14.97 3.89
N ASP A 61 -0.51 13.80 3.70
CA ASP A 61 0.14 12.51 3.94
C ASP A 61 1.17 12.19 2.84
N LYS A 62 1.01 12.80 1.65
CA LYS A 62 1.90 12.62 0.49
C LYS A 62 3.14 13.53 0.53
N LEU A 63 3.23 14.42 1.51
CA LEU A 63 4.28 15.43 1.60
C LEU A 63 5.61 14.81 2.03
N ARG A 64 6.62 14.90 1.15
CA ARG A 64 7.98 14.40 1.38
C ARG A 64 8.88 15.44 2.05
N TYR A 65 8.46 15.90 3.23
CA TYR A 65 9.33 16.68 4.11
C TYR A 65 10.01 15.79 5.14
N PRO A 66 11.19 16.18 5.66
CA PRO A 66 11.79 15.57 6.84
C PRO A 66 10.79 15.50 8.00
N VAL A 67 10.88 14.46 8.82
CA VAL A 67 9.93 14.20 9.92
C VAL A 67 9.84 15.35 10.93
N PHE A 68 10.92 16.11 11.10
CA PHE A 68 11.02 17.27 11.99
C PHE A 68 10.61 18.60 11.33
N SER A 69 10.09 18.58 10.09
CA SER A 69 9.63 19.79 9.42
C SER A 69 8.39 20.35 10.10
N TRP A 70 8.52 21.55 10.67
CA TRP A 70 7.41 22.28 11.27
C TRP A 70 6.25 22.53 10.30
N GLN A 71 6.53 22.70 9.00
CA GLN A 71 5.50 22.83 7.97
C GLN A 71 4.62 21.56 7.89
N LYS A 72 5.25 20.38 7.85
CA LYS A 72 4.54 19.09 7.81
C LYS A 72 3.79 18.82 9.11
N ILE A 73 4.44 19.04 10.27
CA ILE A 73 3.82 18.86 11.59
C ILE A 73 2.56 19.73 11.73
N THR A 74 2.66 21.01 11.34
CA THR A 74 1.54 21.96 11.44
C THR A 74 0.38 21.57 10.53
N LEU A 75 0.65 21.20 9.28
CA LEU A 75 -0.38 20.79 8.33
C LEU A 75 -1.06 19.49 8.80
N LEU A 76 -0.29 18.53 9.30
CA LEU A 76 -0.82 17.26 9.81
C LEU A 76 -1.74 17.52 11.01
N GLN A 77 -1.31 18.33 11.97
CA GLN A 77 -2.10 18.67 13.15
C GLN A 77 -3.39 19.40 12.78
N ARG A 78 -3.33 20.39 11.89
CA ARG A 78 -4.53 21.13 11.45
C ARG A 78 -5.53 20.24 10.72
N THR A 79 -5.04 19.30 9.92
CA THR A 79 -5.88 18.46 9.06
C THR A 79 -6.49 17.28 9.83
N HIS A 80 -5.72 16.65 10.73
CA HIS A 80 -6.14 15.42 11.40
C HIS A 80 -6.61 15.63 12.85
N MET A 81 -6.12 16.66 13.55
CA MET A 81 -6.34 16.82 15.01
C MET A 81 -7.36 17.90 15.38
N ARG A 82 -7.73 18.81 14.47
CA ARG A 82 -8.83 19.76 14.72
C ARG A 82 -10.18 19.10 14.43
N ARG A 83 -11.02 19.02 15.46
CA ARG A 83 -12.45 18.70 15.34
C ARG A 83 -13.26 19.97 15.19
#